data_AF-A0A923PTX5-F1
#
_entry.id   AF-A0A923PTX5-F1
#
_cell.length_a   1.000
_cell.length_b   1.000
_cell.length_c   1.000
_cell.angle_alpha   90.00
_cell.angle_beta   90.00
_cell.angle_gamma   90.00
#
_symmetry.space_group_name_H-M   'P 1'
#
loop_
_entity.id
_entity.type
_entity.pdbx_description
1 polymer ?
#
loop_
_entity_poly.entity_id
_entity_poly.type
_entity_poly.pdbx_seq_one_letter_code
_entity_poly.pdbx_strand_id
1 'polypeptide(L)' 'MPWQNLTPMEEINRFVILAQSGRSSVTDLCDQFGTSRKTGYKHLERYAELGLAGLQPRSHRPHHCP' A
#
# COMPACT_ATOMS: atom_id res chain seq x y z
N MET A 1 -13.09 -3.71 -21.25
CA MET A 1 -14.06 -2.66 -20.89
C MET A 1 -13.31 -1.57 -20.13
N PRO A 2 -13.30 -0.30 -20.56
CA PRO A 2 -12.24 0.65 -20.22
C PRO A 2 -12.61 1.47 -18.98
N TRP A 3 -13.04 0.81 -17.90
CA TRP A 3 -13.37 1.48 -16.66
C TRP A 3 -12.53 0.80 -15.60
N GLN A 4 -11.52 1.55 -15.13
CA GLN A 4 -10.60 1.23 -14.03
C GLN A 4 -9.33 0.46 -14.42
N ASN A 5 -8.45 1.10 -15.21
CA ASN A 5 -7.02 0.84 -15.08
C ASN A 5 -6.51 1.56 -13.83
N LEU A 6 -6.70 0.93 -12.66
CA LEU A 6 -6.09 1.44 -11.44
C LEU A 6 -4.59 1.16 -11.49
N THR A 7 -3.79 2.19 -11.28
CA THR A 7 -2.36 1.99 -11.09
C THR A 7 -2.11 1.34 -9.72
N PRO A 8 -1.03 0.56 -9.55
CA PRO A 8 -0.67 0.02 -8.24
C PRO A 8 -0.55 1.11 -7.16
N MET A 9 -0.17 2.34 -7.55
CA MET A 9 -0.11 3.49 -6.66
C MET A 9 -1.48 3.90 -6.13
N GLU A 10 -2.50 3.90 -7.00
CA GLU A 10 -3.87 4.25 -6.61
C GLU A 10 -4.49 3.20 -5.70
N GLU A 11 -4.21 1.91 -5.93
CA GLU A 11 -4.65 0.83 -5.05
C GLU A 11 -4.05 0.97 -3.64
N ILE A 12 -2.74 1.23 -3.55
CA ILE A 12 -2.06 1.45 -2.27
C ILE A 12 -2.62 2.69 -1.54
N ASN A 13 -2.89 3.77 -2.27
CA ASN A 13 -3.48 4.97 -1.68
C ASN A 13 -4.89 4.69 -1.11
N ARG A 14 -5.74 4.01 -1.88
CA ARG A 14 -7.07 3.60 -1.41
C ARG A 14 -7.01 2.72 -0.18
N PHE A 15 -6.09 1.75 -0.16
CA PHE A 15 -5.87 0.88 1.00
C PHE A 15 -5.58 1.70 2.27
N VAL A 16 -4.67 2.68 2.18
CA VAL A 16 -4.28 3.51 3.34
C VAL A 16 -5.41 4.44 3.79
N ILE A 17 -6.17 5.02 2.87
CA ILE A 17 -7.33 5.85 3.19
C ILE A 17 -8.38 5.03 3.94
N LEU A 18 -8.67 3.81 3.47
CA LEU A 18 -9.63 2.92 4.13
C LEU A 18 -9.12 2.46 5.50
N ALA A 19 -7.83 2.15 5.62
CA ALA A 19 -7.22 1.79 6.90
C ALA A 19 -7.29 2.94 7.93
N GLN A 20 -7.06 4.19 7.50
CA GLN A 20 -7.21 5.37 8.38
C GLN A 20 -8.65 5.63 8.80
N SER A 21 -9.65 5.22 8.00
CA SER A 21 -11.05 5.40 8.36
C SER A 21 -11.46 4.61 9.61
N GLY A 22 -10.67 3.60 10.01
CA GLY A 22 -10.96 2.74 11.15
C GLY A 22 -12.19 1.83 10.97
N ARG A 23 -12.83 1.85 9.80
CA ARG A 23 -14.05 1.08 9.50
C ARG A 23 -13.79 -0.39 9.18
N SER A 24 -12.55 -0.73 8.82
CA SER A 24 -12.15 -2.08 8.45
C SER A 24 -10.81 -2.41 9.10
N SER A 25 -10.63 -3.66 9.50
CA SER A 25 -9.34 -4.09 10.02
C SER A 25 -8.31 -4.17 8.89
N VAL A 26 -7.03 -4.05 9.23
CA VAL A 26 -5.95 -4.21 8.25
C VAL A 26 -6.00 -5.59 7.60
N THR A 27 -6.44 -6.61 8.33
CA THR A 27 -6.63 -7.98 7.81
C THR A 27 -7.67 -8.01 6.70
N ASP A 28 -8.87 -7.47 6.94
CA ASP A 28 -9.95 -7.47 5.96
C ASP A 28 -9.58 -6.66 4.70
N LEU A 29 -8.87 -5.55 4.89
CA LEU A 29 -8.35 -4.74 3.78
C LEU A 29 -7.27 -5.49 3.00
N CYS A 30 -6.41 -6.27 3.66
CA CYS A 30 -5.41 -7.07 2.98
C CYS A 30 -6.05 -8.13 2.09
N ASP A 31 -7.10 -8.80 2.57
CA ASP A 31 -7.86 -9.79 1.81
C ASP A 31 -8.62 -9.15 0.64
N GLN A 32 -9.23 -7.99 0.85
CA GLN A 32 -9.96 -7.25 -0.19
C GLN A 32 -9.04 -6.71 -1.31
N PHE A 33 -7.84 -6.25 -0.95
CA PHE A 33 -6.87 -5.69 -1.90
C PHE A 33 -5.88 -6.74 -2.43
N GLY A 34 -6.00 -8.01 -2.02
CA GLY A 34 -5.09 -9.07 -2.46
C GLY A 34 -3.63 -8.85 -2.05
N THR A 35 -3.39 -8.12 -0.96
CA THR A 35 -2.04 -7.83 -0.46
C THR A 35 -1.73 -8.63 0.78
N SER A 36 -0.45 -8.92 1.02
CA SER A 36 -0.06 -9.60 2.26
C SER A 36 -0.18 -8.63 3.45
N ARG A 37 -0.56 -9.15 4.62
CA ARG A 37 -0.58 -8.36 5.88
C ARG A 37 0.76 -7.64 6.14
N LYS A 38 1.89 -8.31 5.87
CA LYS A 38 3.24 -7.74 6.01
C LYS A 38 3.42 -6.51 5.11
N THR A 39 2.95 -6.59 3.87
CA THR A 39 2.99 -5.47 2.91
C THR A 39 2.05 -4.35 3.35
N GLY A 40 0.83 -4.69 3.76
CA GLY A 40 -0.16 -3.74 4.26
C GLY A 40 0.37 -2.91 5.44
N TYR A 41 0.89 -3.56 6.49
CA TYR A 41 1.47 -2.85 7.64
C TYR A 41 2.64 -1.94 7.24
N LYS A 42 3.50 -2.39 6.33
CA LYS A 42 4.62 -1.58 5.83
C LYS A 42 4.16 -0.32 5.08
N HIS A 43 3.03 -0.38 4.35
CA HIS A 43 2.46 0.82 3.72
C HIS A 43 1.90 1.79 4.76
N LEU A 44 1.24 1.29 5.80
CA LEU A 44 0.71 2.13 6.89
C LEU A 44 1.83 2.81 7.69
N GLU A 45 2.87 2.07 8.04
CA GLU A 45 4.05 2.61 8.73
C GLU A 45 4.71 3.73 7.90
N ARG A 46 4.97 3.46 6.62
CA ARG A 46 5.55 4.46 5.71
C ARG A 46 4.66 5.69 5.53
N TYR A 47 3.35 5.49 5.50
CA TYR A 47 2.42 6.59 5.40
C TYR A 47 2.40 7.43 6.69
N ALA A 48 2.49 6.80 7.85
CA ALA A 48 2.59 7.51 9.13
C ALA A 48 3.89 8.35 9.21
N GLU A 49 4.99 7.87 8.65
CA GLU A 49 6.29 8.58 8.66
C GLU A 49 6.41 9.67 7.58
N LEU A 50 5.95 9.41 6.36
CA LEU A 50 6.26 10.20 5.16
C LEU A 50 5.01 10.65 4.38
N GLY A 51 3.81 10.30 4.85
CA GLY A 51 2.55 10.54 4.13
C GLY A 51 2.51 9.85 2.77
N LEU A 52 1.90 10.52 1.78
CA LEU A 52 1.79 10.00 0.41
C LEU A 52 3.15 9.71 -0.25
N ALA A 53 4.21 10.43 0.13
CA ALA A 53 5.55 10.19 -0.39
C ALA A 53 6.10 8.82 0.01
N GLY A 54 5.69 8.29 1.17
CA GLY A 54 6.08 6.96 1.64
C GLY A 54 5.48 5.81 0.84
N LEU A 55 4.43 6.07 0.05
CA LEU A 55 3.73 5.06 -0.75
C LEU A 55 4.35 4.88 -2.14
N GLN A 56 5.19 5.81 -2.59
CA GLN A 56 5.90 5.74 -3.88
C GLN A 56 6.69 4.43 -4.02
N PRO A 57 6.79 3.86 -5.24
CA PRO A 57 7.54 2.63 -5.47
C PRO A 57 9.02 2.88 -5.15
N ARG A 58 9.59 2.09 -4.25
CA ARG A 58 11.03 2.15 -3.96
C ARG A 58 11.73 1.05 -4.73
N SER A 59 12.94 1.34 -5.21
CA SER A 59 13.77 0.36 -5.87
C SER A 59 13.97 -0.87 -4.97
N HIS A 60 13.69 -2.05 -5.51
CA HIS A 60 14.00 -3.33 -4.88
C HIS A 60 15.43 -3.81 -5.21
N ARG A 61 16.23 -2.98 -5.90
CA ARG A 61 17.59 -3.37 -6.26
C ARG A 61 18.44 -3.54 -4.99
N PRO A 62 19.18 -4.65 -4.85
CA PRO A 62 20.20 -4.77 -3.83
C PRO A 62 21.18 -3.59 -3.98
N HIS A 63 21.54 -2.96 -2.87
CA HIS A 63 22.51 -1.86 -2.89
C HIS A 63 23.94 -2.35 -3.14
N HIS A 64 24.17 -3.65 -3.01
CA HIS A 64 25.46 -4.29 -3.27
C HIS A 64 25.24 -5.61 -3.99
N CYS A 65 25.74 -5.70 -5.22
CA CYS A 65 25.88 -6.93 -5.99
C CYS A 65 27.40 -7.17 -6.08
N PRO A 66 27.98 -8.19 -5.42
CA PRO A 66 29.38 -8.55 -5.61
C PRO A 66 29.65 -9.08 -7.03
#